data_AF-A0A8J3L1A8-F1
#
_entry.id   AF-A0A8J3L1A8-F1
#
_cell.length_a   1.000
_cell.length_b   1.000
_cell.length_c   1.000
_cell.angle_alpha   90.00
_cell.angle_beta   90.00
_cell.angle_gamma   90.00
#
_symmetry.space_group_name_H-M   'P 1'
#
loop_
_entity.id
_entity.type
_entity.pdbx_description
1 polymer ?
#
loop_
_entity_poly.entity_id
_entity_poly.type
_entity_poly.pdbx_seq_one_letter_code
_entity_poly.pdbx_strand_id
1 'polypeptide(L)'
;MNRIIRTMAAALLAVVVTGTPAAAGDPLKDVTYRWLTCPAGTSTTATIDRTGTQQYYEIFDYHFVELVGTIAPCRGPLQNEVFALAAYSGASAYGVIRSFPRELTPVRPYSSAIRVYPGARAVCVIANETTRLACVELSWTTVGGADYHSVVGPLPVDSPLVAMPATTQLVFPGGSPGGPTCIICPTP
;
A
#
# COMPACT_ATOMS: atom_id res chain seq x y z
N MET A 1 14.82 36.45 72.28
CA MET A 1 16.12 36.83 71.68
C MET A 1 16.70 35.55 71.08
N ASN A 2 17.01 35.39 69.79
CA ASN A 2 17.28 36.31 68.69
C ASN A 2 16.81 35.70 67.37
N ARG A 3 16.29 36.57 66.50
CA ARG A 3 15.91 36.30 65.11
C ARG A 3 17.14 35.92 64.29
N ILE A 4 17.02 34.89 63.44
CA ILE A 4 17.87 34.77 62.25
C ILE A 4 16.95 34.60 61.04
N ILE A 5 16.93 35.69 60.27
CA ILE A 5 16.36 35.84 58.95
C ILE A 5 17.30 35.15 57.97
N ARG A 6 16.79 34.27 57.10
CA ARG A 6 17.43 33.93 55.83
C ARG A 6 16.38 33.87 54.73
N THR A 7 16.10 35.05 54.19
CA THR A 7 15.52 35.25 52.86
C THR A 7 16.47 34.68 51.82
N MET A 8 16.18 33.50 51.30
CA MET A 8 16.80 33.03 50.06
C MET A 8 16.02 33.59 48.88
N ALA A 9 16.61 34.58 48.23
CA ALA A 9 16.19 35.03 46.92
C ALA A 9 16.51 33.92 45.91
N ALA A 10 15.50 33.12 45.55
CA ALA A 10 15.58 32.26 44.38
C ALA A 10 15.41 33.15 43.14
N ALA A 11 16.49 33.33 42.40
CA ALA A 11 16.47 33.97 41.09
C ALA A 11 15.56 33.16 40.15
N LEU A 12 14.38 33.70 39.86
CA LEU A 12 13.51 33.26 38.76
C LEU A 12 14.24 33.51 37.44
N LEU A 13 14.92 32.48 36.92
CA LEU A 13 15.30 32.41 35.51
C LEU A 13 14.02 32.17 34.71
N ALA A 14 13.43 33.25 34.22
CA ALA A 14 12.40 33.22 33.18
C ALA A 14 13.05 32.70 31.89
N VAL A 15 13.03 31.38 31.69
CA VAL A 15 13.25 30.80 30.37
C VAL A 15 12.03 31.14 29.54
N VAL A 16 12.13 32.23 28.77
CA VAL A 16 11.22 32.49 27.66
C VAL A 16 11.51 31.39 26.64
N VAL A 17 10.76 30.28 26.75
CA VAL A 17 10.62 29.35 25.64
C VAL A 17 9.90 30.15 24.57
N THR A 18 10.66 30.72 23.63
CA THR A 18 10.09 31.15 22.36
C THR A 18 9.65 29.89 21.64
N GLY A 19 8.46 29.40 22.03
CA GLY A 19 7.70 28.45 21.23
C GLY A 19 7.47 29.15 19.92
N THR A 20 8.31 28.86 18.93
CA THR A 20 7.94 29.05 17.54
C THR A 20 6.58 28.38 17.40
N PRO A 21 5.55 29.07 16.89
CA PRO A 21 4.30 28.39 16.62
C PRO A 21 4.68 27.21 15.73
N ALA A 22 4.40 25.99 16.20
CA ALA A 22 4.36 24.84 15.34
C ALA A 22 3.43 25.27 14.22
N ALA A 23 3.99 25.53 13.04
CA ALA A 23 3.20 25.79 11.86
C ALA A 23 2.27 24.60 11.79
N ALA A 24 0.97 24.84 12.04
CA ALA A 24 -0.05 23.85 11.80
C ALA A 24 0.15 23.51 10.33
N GLY A 25 0.78 22.36 10.07
CA GLY A 25 0.97 21.89 8.71
C GLY A 25 -0.41 21.89 8.08
N ASP A 26 -0.55 22.54 6.93
CA ASP A 26 -1.81 22.54 6.20
C ASP A 26 -2.34 21.10 6.17
N PRO A 27 -3.63 20.87 6.49
CA PRO A 27 -4.17 19.53 6.49
C PRO A 27 -3.87 18.89 5.13
N LEU A 28 -3.30 17.67 5.17
CA LEU A 28 -2.98 16.92 3.98
C LEU A 28 -4.22 16.88 3.08
N LYS A 29 -4.15 17.49 1.90
CA LYS A 29 -5.28 17.50 0.97
C LYS A 29 -5.52 16.08 0.48
N ASP A 30 -6.77 15.65 0.49
CA ASP A 30 -7.17 14.36 -0.07
C ASP A 30 -6.90 14.34 -1.58
N VAL A 31 -6.34 13.23 -2.04
CA VAL A 31 -6.17 12.95 -3.47
C VAL A 31 -7.17 11.87 -3.87
N THR A 32 -8.02 12.21 -4.84
CA THR A 32 -8.97 11.27 -5.43
C THR A 32 -8.36 10.64 -6.68
N TYR A 33 -8.13 9.33 -6.59
CA TYR A 33 -7.74 8.47 -7.70
C TYR A 33 -8.96 7.95 -8.44
N ARG A 34 -8.73 7.45 -9.66
CA ARG A 34 -9.75 6.77 -10.46
C ARG A 34 -9.15 5.63 -11.24
N TRP A 35 -9.96 4.66 -11.59
CA TRP A 35 -9.56 3.61 -12.52
C TRP A 35 -9.26 4.18 -13.92
N LEU A 36 -8.34 3.53 -14.63
CA LEU A 36 -8.12 3.82 -16.04
C LEU A 36 -9.32 3.33 -16.86
N THR A 37 -10.09 4.26 -17.44
CA THR A 37 -11.17 3.91 -18.38
C THR A 37 -10.60 3.64 -19.78
N CYS A 38 -10.89 2.45 -20.30
CA CYS A 38 -10.49 2.03 -21.64
C CYS A 38 -11.54 2.35 -22.71
N PRO A 39 -11.12 2.79 -23.92
CA PRO A 39 -12.01 2.84 -25.08
C PRO A 39 -12.63 1.47 -25.40
N ALA A 40 -13.82 1.48 -26.00
CA ALA A 40 -14.48 0.25 -26.45
C ALA A 40 -13.58 -0.57 -27.38
N GLY A 41 -13.54 -1.89 -27.17
CA GLY A 41 -12.69 -2.81 -27.94
C GLY A 41 -11.20 -2.82 -27.52
N THR A 42 -10.82 -2.10 -26.47
CA THR A 42 -9.46 -2.13 -25.91
C THR A 42 -9.49 -2.61 -24.46
N SER A 43 -8.38 -3.20 -23.99
CA SER A 43 -8.24 -3.60 -22.60
C SER A 43 -6.83 -3.31 -22.09
N THR A 44 -6.73 -3.02 -20.80
CA THR A 44 -5.44 -3.11 -20.11
C THR A 44 -5.08 -4.58 -19.95
N THR A 45 -3.80 -4.90 -20.03
CA THR A 45 -3.26 -6.25 -19.78
C THR A 45 -2.09 -6.18 -18.82
N ALA A 46 -1.80 -7.28 -18.13
CA ALA A 46 -0.63 -7.37 -17.27
C ALA A 46 -0.03 -8.79 -17.31
N THR A 47 1.23 -8.88 -16.92
CA THR A 47 1.96 -10.13 -16.68
C THR A 47 2.55 -10.13 -15.28
N ILE A 48 2.83 -11.32 -14.75
CA ILE A 48 3.58 -11.51 -13.52
C ILE A 48 4.78 -12.38 -13.91
N ASP A 49 5.96 -11.78 -13.91
CA ASP A 49 7.20 -12.43 -14.34
C ASP A 49 7.94 -13.02 -13.14
N ARG A 50 7.84 -12.37 -11.97
CA ARG A 50 8.46 -12.82 -10.73
C ARG A 50 7.56 -12.52 -9.53
N THR A 51 7.71 -13.32 -8.49
CA THR A 51 7.03 -13.14 -7.21
C THR A 51 8.01 -13.22 -6.05
N GLY A 52 7.73 -12.48 -4.99
CA GLY A 52 8.45 -12.54 -3.73
C GLY A 52 7.49 -12.59 -2.55
N THR A 53 7.96 -13.12 -1.43
CA THR A 53 7.24 -13.11 -0.16
C THR A 53 8.11 -12.46 0.90
N GLN A 54 7.56 -11.53 1.67
CA GLN A 54 8.25 -10.89 2.78
C GLN A 54 7.43 -11.06 4.05
N GLN A 55 8.12 -11.29 5.17
CA GLN A 55 7.50 -11.42 6.48
C GLN A 55 8.29 -10.59 7.49
N TYR A 56 7.58 -9.70 8.18
CA TYR A 56 8.17 -8.87 9.23
C TYR A 56 7.62 -9.32 10.57
N TYR A 57 8.53 -9.79 11.44
CA TYR A 57 8.25 -10.19 12.81
C TYR A 57 8.82 -9.12 13.74
N GLU A 58 8.04 -8.07 14.02
CA GLU A 58 8.41 -7.10 15.06
C GLU A 58 7.37 -7.12 16.18
N ILE A 59 6.22 -6.46 15.96
CA ILE A 59 5.13 -6.34 16.96
C ILE A 59 3.81 -6.92 16.42
N PHE A 60 3.66 -7.02 15.11
CA PHE A 60 2.54 -7.66 14.44
C PHE A 60 3.05 -8.55 13.31
N ASP A 61 2.34 -9.64 13.03
CA ASP A 61 2.61 -10.47 11.86
C ASP A 61 2.15 -9.74 10.59
N TYR A 62 3.12 -9.24 9.84
CA TYR A 62 2.91 -8.66 8.51
C TYR A 62 3.45 -9.60 7.44
N HIS A 63 2.54 -10.06 6.58
CA HIS A 63 2.87 -10.87 5.40
C HIS A 63 2.66 -10.02 4.16
N PHE A 64 3.64 -10.00 3.26
CA PHE A 64 3.55 -9.30 1.99
C PHE A 64 3.86 -10.23 0.84
N VAL A 65 3.04 -10.13 -0.21
CA VAL A 65 3.32 -10.74 -1.51
C VAL A 65 3.75 -9.63 -2.45
N GLU A 66 4.96 -9.74 -2.97
CA GLU A 66 5.50 -8.88 -4.02
C GLU A 66 5.27 -9.52 -5.38
N LEU A 67 4.72 -8.74 -6.30
CA LEU A 67 4.57 -9.09 -7.71
C LEU A 67 5.41 -8.14 -8.56
N VAL A 68 6.15 -8.73 -9.49
CA VAL A 68 6.96 -8.02 -10.47
C VAL A 68 6.55 -8.48 -11.86
N GLY A 69 6.32 -7.54 -12.76
CA GLY A 69 6.00 -7.87 -14.14
C GLY A 69 5.81 -6.63 -15.00
N THR A 70 4.95 -6.73 -16.01
CA THR A 70 4.61 -5.61 -16.87
C THR A 70 3.11 -5.33 -16.90
N ILE A 71 2.74 -4.06 -17.12
CA ILE A 71 1.38 -3.62 -17.36
C ILE A 71 1.33 -2.81 -18.66
N ALA A 72 0.41 -3.16 -19.55
CA ALA A 72 0.17 -2.46 -20.79
C ALA A 72 -1.21 -1.79 -20.72
N PRO A 73 -1.29 -0.51 -20.32
CA PRO A 73 -2.55 0.21 -20.28
C PRO A 73 -3.13 0.39 -21.69
N CYS A 74 -4.45 0.31 -21.79
CA CYS A 74 -5.19 0.48 -23.06
C CYS A 74 -5.03 1.88 -23.71
N ARG A 75 -4.56 2.86 -22.94
CA ARG A 75 -4.19 4.21 -23.39
C ARG A 75 -3.19 4.82 -22.42
N GLY A 76 -2.62 5.97 -22.78
CA GLY A 76 -1.82 6.76 -21.84
C GLY A 76 -2.62 7.09 -20.56
N PRO A 77 -2.13 6.70 -19.37
CA PRO A 77 -2.79 7.01 -18.10
C PRO A 77 -2.55 8.48 -17.72
N LEU A 78 -3.56 9.10 -17.11
CA LEU A 78 -3.49 10.42 -16.50
C LEU A 78 -2.95 10.33 -15.06
N GLN A 79 -2.55 11.45 -14.47
CA GLN A 79 -1.83 11.50 -13.18
C GLN A 79 -2.52 10.76 -12.03
N ASN A 80 -3.86 10.77 -11.97
CA ASN A 80 -4.64 10.14 -10.90
C ASN A 80 -5.28 8.82 -11.34
N GLU A 81 -4.87 8.27 -12.48
CA GLU A 81 -5.33 6.96 -12.94
C GLU A 81 -4.44 5.87 -12.38
N VAL A 82 -5.07 4.78 -11.96
CA VAL A 82 -4.41 3.71 -11.20
C VAL A 82 -4.79 2.34 -11.73
N PHE A 83 -3.91 1.38 -11.43
CA PHE A 83 -4.23 -0.03 -11.33
C PHE A 83 -4.16 -0.42 -9.84
N ALA A 84 -4.41 -1.68 -9.49
CA ALA A 84 -4.22 -2.13 -8.11
C ALA A 84 -3.66 -3.54 -8.04
N LEU A 85 -3.10 -3.88 -6.88
CA LEU A 85 -3.01 -5.27 -6.46
C LEU A 85 -4.21 -5.60 -5.59
N ALA A 86 -4.76 -6.80 -5.71
CA ALA A 86 -5.87 -7.27 -4.90
C ALA A 86 -5.54 -8.62 -4.27
N ALA A 87 -5.86 -8.77 -2.99
CA ALA A 87 -5.75 -10.02 -2.26
C ALA A 87 -7.15 -10.61 -2.05
N TYR A 88 -7.26 -11.93 -2.23
CA TYR A 88 -8.52 -12.66 -2.17
C TYR A 88 -8.45 -13.72 -1.09
N SER A 89 -9.44 -13.75 -0.22
CA SER A 89 -9.68 -14.84 0.73
C SER A 89 -10.98 -15.56 0.36
N GLY A 90 -11.33 -16.61 1.12
CA GLY A 90 -12.61 -17.30 0.92
C GLY A 90 -13.85 -16.44 1.23
N ALA A 91 -13.70 -15.32 1.94
CA ALA A 91 -14.83 -14.51 2.43
C ALA A 91 -14.75 -13.02 2.08
N SER A 92 -13.57 -12.51 1.74
CA SER A 92 -13.36 -11.10 1.41
C SER A 92 -12.27 -10.91 0.35
N ALA A 93 -12.33 -9.79 -0.36
CA ALA A 93 -11.27 -9.34 -1.25
C ALA A 93 -11.06 -7.84 -1.08
N TYR A 94 -9.81 -7.42 -1.09
CA TYR A 94 -9.43 -6.01 -0.92
C TYR A 94 -8.27 -5.64 -1.85
N GLY A 95 -8.29 -4.39 -2.30
CA GLY A 95 -7.29 -3.84 -3.22
C GLY A 95 -6.44 -2.74 -2.60
N VAL A 96 -5.21 -2.62 -3.10
CA VAL A 96 -4.33 -1.48 -2.83
C VAL A 96 -3.89 -0.88 -4.16
N ILE A 97 -4.26 0.38 -4.39
CA ILE A 97 -3.99 1.06 -5.66
C ILE A 97 -2.52 1.38 -5.86
N ARG A 98 -2.13 1.46 -7.13
CA ARG A 98 -0.78 1.81 -7.58
C ARG A 98 -0.90 2.77 -8.76
N SER A 99 -0.09 3.82 -8.71
CA SER A 99 0.05 4.72 -9.85
C SER A 99 0.77 3.98 -10.99
N PHE A 100 0.35 4.25 -12.23
CA PHE A 100 1.13 3.82 -13.37
C PHE A 100 2.54 4.46 -13.31
N PRO A 101 3.61 3.70 -13.62
CA PRO A 101 4.95 4.26 -13.75
C PRO A 101 4.94 5.43 -14.74
N ARG A 102 5.76 6.46 -14.53
CA ARG A 102 5.78 7.67 -15.39
C ARG A 102 6.42 7.46 -16.76
N GLU A 103 6.97 6.30 -17.04
CA GLU A 103 7.67 5.99 -18.29
C GLU A 103 6.80 6.23 -19.53
N LEU A 104 7.39 6.61 -20.66
CA LEU A 104 6.64 6.89 -21.89
C LEU A 104 6.33 5.64 -22.72
N THR A 105 6.73 4.46 -22.25
CA THR A 105 6.53 3.20 -22.97
C THR A 105 5.07 2.73 -22.91
N PRO A 106 4.58 2.05 -23.97
CA PRO A 106 3.25 1.43 -23.96
C PRO A 106 3.14 0.27 -22.96
N VAL A 107 4.25 -0.41 -22.69
CA VAL A 107 4.37 -1.49 -21.70
C VAL A 107 5.27 -0.98 -20.58
N ARG A 108 4.75 -0.98 -19.35
CA ARG A 108 5.40 -0.38 -18.18
C ARG A 108 5.77 -1.47 -17.18
N PRO A 109 7.02 -1.55 -16.70
CA PRO A 109 7.37 -2.48 -15.64
C PRO A 109 6.70 -2.05 -14.33
N TYR A 110 6.32 -3.00 -13.48
CA TYR A 110 5.91 -2.72 -12.12
C TYR A 110 6.59 -3.68 -11.14
N SER A 111 6.86 -3.17 -9.94
CA SER A 111 7.28 -3.94 -8.77
C SER A 111 6.46 -3.42 -7.60
N SER A 112 5.62 -4.28 -7.01
CA SER A 112 4.69 -3.84 -5.99
C SER A 112 4.35 -4.96 -5.04
N ALA A 113 4.19 -4.63 -3.75
CA ALA A 113 3.76 -5.55 -2.72
C ALA A 113 2.35 -5.24 -2.22
N ILE A 114 1.61 -6.26 -1.81
CA ILE A 114 0.35 -6.13 -1.08
C ILE A 114 0.46 -6.93 0.22
N ARG A 115 -0.06 -6.36 1.32
CA ARG A 115 -0.20 -7.10 2.57
C ARG A 115 -1.25 -8.19 2.38
N VAL A 116 -0.94 -9.42 2.77
CA VAL A 116 -1.87 -10.54 2.83
C VAL A 116 -2.13 -10.93 4.28
N TYR A 117 -3.33 -11.42 4.56
CA TYR A 117 -3.69 -11.97 5.87
C TYR A 117 -3.80 -13.49 5.78
N PRO A 118 -3.58 -14.22 6.90
CA PRO A 118 -3.81 -15.66 6.94
C PRO A 118 -5.15 -16.05 6.31
N GLY A 119 -5.12 -17.06 5.45
CA GLY A 119 -6.30 -17.51 4.69
C GLY A 119 -6.54 -16.80 3.35
N ALA A 120 -5.70 -15.83 2.97
CA ALA A 120 -5.68 -15.32 1.58
C ALA A 120 -5.24 -16.43 0.61
N ARG A 121 -5.99 -16.66 -0.47
CA ARG A 121 -5.78 -17.75 -1.42
C ARG A 121 -5.20 -17.31 -2.76
N ALA A 122 -5.27 -16.02 -3.07
CA ALA A 122 -4.75 -15.49 -4.32
C ALA A 122 -4.42 -14.00 -4.22
N VAL A 123 -3.53 -13.56 -5.10
CA VAL A 123 -3.25 -12.14 -5.36
C VAL A 123 -3.34 -11.88 -6.85
N CYS A 124 -3.99 -10.78 -7.25
CA CYS A 124 -4.10 -10.38 -8.65
C CYS A 124 -3.63 -8.94 -8.86
N VAL A 125 -3.12 -8.67 -10.06
CA VAL A 125 -3.14 -7.32 -10.64
C VAL A 125 -4.54 -7.07 -11.19
N ILE A 126 -5.15 -5.94 -10.86
CA ILE A 126 -6.51 -5.59 -11.29
C ILE A 126 -6.56 -4.21 -11.96
N ALA A 127 -7.43 -4.06 -12.96
CA ALA A 127 -7.71 -2.77 -13.62
C ALA A 127 -8.89 -2.01 -12.99
N ASN A 128 -9.75 -2.72 -12.27
CA ASN A 128 -10.81 -2.21 -11.41
C ASN A 128 -11.28 -3.35 -10.49
N GLU A 129 -12.24 -3.09 -9.61
CA GLU A 129 -12.70 -4.05 -8.59
C GLU A 129 -13.19 -5.39 -9.16
N THR A 130 -13.60 -5.44 -10.43
CA THR A 130 -14.13 -6.65 -11.08
C THR A 130 -13.25 -7.17 -12.22
N THR A 131 -12.18 -6.48 -12.62
CA THR A 131 -11.36 -6.84 -13.79
C THR A 131 -9.97 -7.25 -13.37
N ARG A 132 -9.70 -8.57 -13.44
CA ARG A 132 -8.43 -9.19 -13.09
C ARG A 132 -7.57 -9.33 -14.34
N LEU A 133 -6.30 -8.94 -14.23
CA LEU A 133 -5.37 -8.89 -15.37
C LEU A 133 -4.40 -10.07 -15.36
N ALA A 134 -3.87 -10.40 -14.19
CA ALA A 134 -2.99 -11.55 -13.96
C ALA A 134 -3.09 -11.91 -12.47
N CYS A 135 -3.07 -13.20 -12.15
CA CYS A 135 -3.21 -13.68 -10.77
C CYS A 135 -2.19 -14.76 -10.44
N VAL A 136 -1.90 -14.89 -9.15
CA VAL A 136 -1.14 -16.00 -8.57
C VAL A 136 -1.91 -16.61 -7.40
N GLU A 137 -1.76 -17.91 -7.23
CA GLU A 137 -2.30 -18.65 -6.10
C GLU A 137 -1.35 -18.61 -4.91
N LEU A 138 -1.92 -18.52 -3.71
CA LEU A 138 -1.21 -18.58 -2.45
C LEU A 138 -1.57 -19.85 -1.69
N SER A 139 -0.58 -20.43 -1.02
CA SER A 139 -0.77 -21.46 0.00
C SER A 139 -0.29 -20.95 1.35
N TRP A 140 -0.84 -21.52 2.41
CA TRP A 140 -0.44 -21.25 3.79
C TRP A 140 0.00 -22.53 4.49
N THR A 141 0.95 -22.41 5.41
CA THR A 141 1.39 -23.50 6.28
C THR A 141 1.74 -22.91 7.64
N THR A 142 1.33 -23.60 8.70
CA THR A 142 1.66 -23.19 10.07
C THR A 142 2.85 -24.02 10.57
N VAL A 143 3.91 -23.36 11.00
CA VAL A 143 5.11 -23.99 11.58
C VAL A 143 5.37 -23.40 12.96
N GLY A 144 5.37 -24.23 14.00
CA GLY A 144 5.61 -23.76 15.37
C GLY A 144 4.59 -22.73 15.88
N GLY A 145 3.37 -22.73 15.33
CA GLY A 145 2.31 -21.77 15.67
C GLY A 145 2.35 -20.46 14.89
N ALA A 146 3.34 -20.25 14.01
CA ALA A 146 3.40 -19.11 13.11
C ALA A 146 2.93 -19.49 11.70
N ASP A 147 2.16 -18.61 11.07
CA ASP A 147 1.69 -18.80 9.71
C ASP A 147 2.74 -18.32 8.69
N TYR A 148 2.95 -19.12 7.66
CA TYR A 148 3.82 -18.84 6.52
C TYR A 148 2.99 -18.96 5.25
N HIS A 149 3.21 -18.04 4.32
CA HIS A 149 2.60 -18.09 3.00
C HIS A 149 3.66 -18.38 1.95
N SER A 150 3.24 -19.01 0.86
CA SER A 150 4.06 -19.17 -0.33
C SER A 150 3.23 -18.93 -1.57
N VAL A 151 3.88 -18.49 -2.65
CA VAL A 151 3.25 -18.39 -3.97
C VAL A 151 3.36 -19.74 -4.65
N VAL A 152 2.22 -20.34 -4.99
CA VAL A 152 2.14 -21.66 -5.64
C VAL A 152 2.48 -21.55 -7.11
N GLY A 153 1.93 -20.53 -7.78
CA GLY A 153 2.13 -20.30 -9.21
C GLY A 153 1.03 -19.45 -9.83
N PRO A 154 1.01 -19.33 -11.17
CA PRO A 154 -0.03 -18.61 -11.90
C PRO A 154 -1.42 -19.17 -11.66
N LEU A 155 -2.41 -18.29 -11.52
CA LEU A 155 -3.81 -18.62 -11.37
C LEU A 155 -4.62 -17.99 -12.51
N PRO A 156 -5.54 -18.73 -13.16
CA PRO A 156 -6.44 -18.15 -14.15
C PRO A 156 -7.29 -17.01 -13.56
N VAL A 157 -7.43 -15.90 -14.31
CA VAL A 157 -8.16 -14.70 -13.85
C VAL A 157 -9.67 -14.91 -13.68
N ASP A 158 -10.20 -15.97 -14.28
CA ASP A 158 -11.58 -16.45 -14.19
C ASP A 158 -11.77 -17.53 -13.11
N SER A 159 -10.72 -17.84 -12.34
CA SER A 159 -10.81 -18.79 -11.23
C SER A 159 -11.86 -18.38 -10.20
N PRO A 160 -12.64 -19.33 -9.64
CA PRO A 160 -13.61 -19.04 -8.58
C PRO A 160 -12.96 -18.44 -7.33
N LEU A 161 -11.66 -18.70 -7.10
CA LEU A 161 -10.91 -18.15 -5.97
C LEU A 161 -10.79 -16.62 -6.04
N VAL A 162 -10.96 -16.03 -7.22
CA VAL A 162 -10.85 -14.58 -7.45
C VAL A 162 -12.14 -13.99 -7.99
N ALA A 163 -13.28 -14.69 -7.88
CA ALA A 163 -14.57 -14.30 -8.47
C ALA A 163 -15.17 -13.01 -7.87
N MET A 164 -14.93 -12.76 -6.59
CA MET A 164 -15.51 -11.65 -5.84
C MET A 164 -14.90 -10.29 -6.22
N PRO A 165 -15.66 -9.19 -6.22
CA PRO A 165 -15.08 -7.86 -6.41
C PRO A 165 -14.11 -7.50 -5.28
N ALA A 166 -12.95 -6.93 -5.61
CA ALA A 166 -11.96 -6.50 -4.64
C ALA A 166 -12.18 -5.04 -4.24
N THR A 167 -12.73 -4.80 -3.04
CA THR A 167 -13.02 -3.45 -2.55
C THR A 167 -11.74 -2.63 -2.44
N THR A 168 -11.73 -1.45 -3.05
CA THR A 168 -10.53 -0.63 -3.16
C THR A 168 -10.80 0.83 -2.79
N GLN A 169 -10.09 1.36 -1.80
CA GLN A 169 -10.13 2.78 -1.46
C GLN A 169 -9.47 3.59 -2.58
N LEU A 170 -10.14 4.63 -3.08
CA LEU A 170 -9.61 5.55 -4.11
C LEU A 170 -9.30 6.96 -3.59
N VAL A 171 -9.59 7.23 -2.31
CA VAL A 171 -9.35 8.53 -1.66
C VAL A 171 -8.31 8.35 -0.57
N PHE A 172 -7.20 9.08 -0.68
CA PHE A 172 -6.08 9.01 0.28
C PHE A 172 -5.66 10.41 0.76
N PRO A 173 -5.38 10.57 2.06
CA PRO A 173 -4.83 11.82 2.57
C PRO A 173 -3.34 11.94 2.19
N GLY A 174 -2.94 13.05 1.58
CA GLY A 174 -1.51 13.45 1.51
C GLY A 174 -0.66 12.92 0.36
N GLY A 175 -1.20 12.10 -0.54
CA GLY A 175 -0.59 11.77 -1.83
C GLY A 175 0.26 10.49 -1.91
N SER A 176 0.33 9.99 -3.15
CA SER A 176 0.80 8.69 -3.66
C SER A 176 0.09 7.46 -3.07
N PRO A 177 -0.49 6.59 -3.92
CA PRO A 177 -1.16 5.39 -3.43
C PRO A 177 -0.11 4.39 -2.95
N GLY A 178 0.06 4.33 -1.62
CA GLY A 178 1.22 3.74 -0.95
C GLY A 178 1.53 2.30 -1.36
N GLY A 179 2.73 2.10 -1.92
CA GLY A 179 3.56 0.95 -1.55
C GLY A 179 4.04 1.11 -0.09
N PRO A 180 4.91 0.23 0.45
CA PRO A 180 5.50 0.42 1.78
C PRO A 180 6.47 1.62 1.74
N THR A 181 5.92 2.83 1.66
CA THR A 181 6.66 4.07 1.77
C THR A 181 6.48 4.55 3.19
N CYS A 182 7.45 4.20 4.01
CA CYS A 182 7.93 4.95 5.17
C CYS A 182 7.29 6.35 5.30
N ILE A 183 6.23 6.47 6.09
CA ILE A 183 5.55 7.75 6.38
C ILE A 183 6.49 8.70 7.16
N ILE A 184 7.60 8.16 7.69
CA ILE A 184 8.65 8.92 8.37
C ILE A 184 10.02 8.40 7.88
N CYS A 185 10.36 8.68 6.63
CA CYS A 185 11.76 8.56 6.23
C CYS A 185 12.41 9.92 6.41
N PRO A 186 13.44 10.05 7.27
CA PRO A 186 14.15 11.32 7.39
C PRO A 186 14.70 11.67 6.00
N THR A 187 14.41 12.88 5.55
CA THR A 187 15.00 13.42 4.33
C THR A 187 16.53 13.45 4.46
N PRO A 188 17.28 13.14 3.40
CA PRO A 188 18.74 13.32 3.40
C PRO A 188 19.14 14.77 3.68
#